data_AF-A0A9X3WFA3-F1
#
_entry.id   AF-A0A9X3WFA3-F1
#
_cell.length_a   1.000
_cell.length_b   1.000
_cell.length_c   1.000
_cell.angle_alpha   90.00
_cell.angle_beta   90.00
_cell.angle_gamma   90.00
#
_symmetry.space_group_name_H-M   'P 1'
#
loop_
_entity.id
_entity.type
_entity.pdbx_description
1 polymer ?
#
loop_
_entity_poly.entity_id
_entity_poly.type
_entity_poly.pdbx_seq_one_letter_code
_entity_poly.pdbx_strand_id
1 'polypeptide(L)' 'MVKVKDRESKLEKLRLQMYKSFQDDRYGEEVVTISQELDKLINEFIVVPTPNK' A
#
# COMPACT_ATOMS: atom_id res chain seq x y z
N MET A 1 6.46 8.45 -16.78
CA MET A 1 6.29 9.24 -15.54
C MET A 1 4.89 9.12 -14.91
N VAL A 2 3.82 8.83 -15.66
CA VAL A 2 2.44 8.73 -15.12
C VAL A 2 2.26 7.58 -14.10
N LYS A 3 2.81 6.38 -14.39
CA LYS A 3 2.65 5.18 -13.55
C LYS A 3 3.19 5.29 -12.11
N VAL A 4 4.17 6.16 -11.86
CA VAL A 4 4.77 6.30 -10.51
C VAL A 4 3.84 7.11 -9.61
N LYS A 5 3.30 8.23 -10.12
CA LYS A 5 2.36 9.08 -9.39
C LYS A 5 1.06 8.36 -9.00
N ASP A 6 0.59 7.46 -9.87
CA ASP A 6 -0.61 6.67 -9.58
C ASP A 6 -0.37 5.64 -8.46
N ARG A 7 0.82 5.04 -8.41
CA ARG A 7 1.21 4.09 -7.36
C ARG A 7 1.42 4.77 -6.02
N GLU A 8 2.11 5.91 -6.00
CA GLU A 8 2.27 6.73 -4.78
C GLU A 8 0.91 7.20 -4.25
N SER A 9 0.01 7.63 -5.12
CA SER A 9 -1.35 8.02 -4.75
C SER A 9 -2.15 6.87 -4.17
N LYS A 10 -1.98 5.66 -4.71
CA LYS A 10 -2.62 4.44 -4.18
C LYS A 10 -2.06 4.07 -2.81
N LEU A 11 -0.74 4.17 -2.62
CA LEU A 11 -0.09 3.92 -1.33
C LEU A 11 -0.60 4.86 -0.24
N GLU A 12 -0.66 6.16 -0.53
CA GLU A 12 -1.11 7.15 0.46
C GLU A 12 -2.59 6.95 0.83
N LYS A 13 -3.45 6.57 -0.14
CA LYS A 13 -4.85 6.21 0.15
C LYS A 13 -4.95 5.01 1.10
N LEU A 14 -4.20 3.93 0.82
CA LEU A 14 -4.20 2.74 1.67
C LEU A 14 -3.66 3.04 3.07
N ARG A 15 -2.64 3.88 3.17
CA ARG A 15 -2.09 4.34 4.46
C ARG A 15 -3.12 5.09 5.30
N LEU A 16 -3.87 6.01 4.69
CA LEU A 16 -4.94 6.75 5.38
C LEU A 16 -6.08 5.81 5.82
N GLN A 17 -6.47 4.86 4.96
CA GLN A 17 -7.46 3.84 5.31
C GLN A 17 -7.02 2.98 6.49
N MET A 18 -5.75 2.54 6.50
CA MET A 18 -5.19 1.77 7.60
C MET A 18 -5.28 2.52 8.92
N TYR A 19 -4.90 3.81 8.96
CA TYR A 19 -5.02 4.60 10.19
C TYR A 19 -6.46 4.70 10.69
N LYS A 20 -7.42 4.87 9.77
CA LYS A 20 -8.83 4.96 10.11
C LYS A 20 -9.35 3.64 10.67
N SER A 21 -9.17 2.53 9.94
CA SER A 21 -9.67 1.21 10.35
C SER A 21 -8.96 0.72 11.62
N PHE A 22 -7.67 1.01 11.80
CA PHE A 22 -6.91 0.63 12.99
C PHE A 22 -7.34 1.39 14.26
N GLN A 23 -7.81 2.63 14.12
CA GLN A 23 -8.39 3.39 15.23
C GLN A 23 -9.75 2.84 15.66
N ASP A 24 -10.52 2.29 14.72
CA ASP A 24 -11.85 1.73 14.96
C ASP A 24 -11.76 0.31 15.54
N ASP A 25 -11.15 -0.62 14.79
CA ASP A 25 -10.85 -1.97 15.23
C ASP A 25 -9.49 -2.42 14.71
N ARG A 26 -8.50 -2.42 15.62
CA ARG A 26 -7.12 -2.83 15.36
C ARG A 26 -6.99 -4.23 14.74
N TYR A 27 -7.91 -5.14 15.05
CA TYR A 27 -7.85 -6.53 14.59
C TYR A 27 -8.97 -6.88 13.61
N GLY A 28 -9.72 -5.87 13.16
CA GLY A 28 -10.82 -6.04 12.23
C GLY A 28 -10.36 -6.55 10.87
N GLU A 29 -11.28 -7.19 10.16
CA GLU A 29 -11.04 -7.73 8.82
C GLU A 29 -10.55 -6.66 7.82
N GLU A 30 -11.01 -5.40 7.97
CA GLU A 30 -10.52 -4.28 7.17
C GLU A 30 -9.03 -4.03 7.35
N VAL A 31 -8.52 -4.04 8.59
CA VAL A 31 -7.09 -3.84 8.87
C VAL A 31 -6.26 -4.93 8.23
N VAL A 32 -6.70 -6.19 8.31
CA VAL A 32 -6.02 -7.32 7.68
C VAL A 32 -6.01 -7.16 6.16
N THR A 33 -7.14 -6.79 5.56
CA THR A 33 -7.28 -6.59 4.11
C THR A 33 -6.37 -5.48 3.61
N ILE A 34 -6.37 -4.32 4.29
CA ILE A 34 -5.52 -3.17 3.92
C ILE A 34 -4.04 -3.54 4.05
N SER A 35 -3.66 -4.29 5.09
CA SER A 35 -2.28 -4.76 5.29
C SER A 35 -1.81 -5.65 4.14
N GLN A 36 -2.64 -6.60 3.69
CA GLN A 36 -2.32 -7.47 2.56
C GLN A 36 -2.20 -6.72 1.24
N GLU A 37 -3.01 -5.68 1.02
CA GLU A 37 -2.89 -4.84 -0.17
C GLU A 37 -1.62 -3.98 -0.15
N LEU A 38 -1.24 -3.45 1.02
CA LEU A 38 0.02 -2.74 1.20
C LEU A 38 1.21 -3.65 0.91
N ASP A 39 1.21 -4.89 1.41
CA ASP A 39 2.27 -5.87 1.15
C ASP A 39 2.41 -6.21 -0.34
N LYS A 40 1.30 -6.39 -1.05
CA LYS A 40 1.32 -6.59 -2.52
C LYS A 40 1.96 -5.38 -3.21
N LEU A 41 1.56 -4.18 -2.82
CA LEU A 41 2.05 -2.94 -3.42
C LEU A 41 3.55 -2.74 -3.15
N ILE A 42 4.01 -3.01 -1.93
CA ILE A 42 5.44 -2.95 -1.55
C ILE A 42 6.25 -3.97 -2.35
N ASN A 43 5.76 -5.20 -2.49
CA ASN A 43 6.41 -6.21 -3.32
C ASN A 43 6.50 -5.76 -4.79
N GLU A 44 5.45 -5.14 -5.33
CA GLU A 44 5.52 -4.55 -6.68
C GLU A 44 6.57 -3.44 -6.80
N PHE A 45 6.86 -2.68 -5.74
CA PHE A 45 7.94 -1.68 -5.74
C PHE A 45 9.33 -2.32 -5.67
N ILE A 46 9.50 -3.37 -4.87
CA ILE A 46 10.79 -4.07 -4.70
C ILE A 46 11.14 -4.92 -5.93
N VAL A 47 10.14 -5.56 -6.55
CA VAL A 47 10.31 -6.48 -7.68
C VAL A 47 10.42 -5.73 -9.01
N VAL A 48 10.14 -4.43 -9.08
CA VAL A 48 10.55 -3.62 -10.24
C VAL A 48 12.07 -3.65 -10.30
N PRO A 49 12.68 -4.27 -11.32
CA PRO A 49 14.13 -4.25 -11.45
C PRO A 49 14.53 -2.79 -11.54
N THR A 50 15.34 -2.34 -10.58
CA THR A 50 16.17 -1.16 -10.81
C THR A 50 16.91 -1.44 -12.12
N PRO A 51 16.78 -0.59 -13.16
CA PRO A 51 17.63 -0.73 -14.33
C PRO A 51 19.07 -0.66 -13.82
N ASN A 52 19.79 -1.77 -13.89
CA ASN A 52 21.19 -1.80 -13.53
C ASN A 52 21.92 -0.93 -14.57
N LYS A 53 22.23 0.31 -14.17
CA LYS A 53 23.09 1.31 -14.81
C LYS A 53 22.76 1.68 -16.27
#